data_AF-A0A2W4L8S2-F1
#
_entry.id   AF-A0A2W4L8S2-F1
#
_cell.length_a   1.000
_cell.length_b   1.000
_cell.length_c   1.000
_cell.angle_alpha   90.00
_cell.angle_beta   90.00
_cell.angle_gamma   90.00
#
_symmetry.space_group_name_H-M   'P 1'
#
loop_
_entity.id
_entity.type
_entity.pdbx_description
1 polymer ?
#
loop_
_entity_poly.entity_id
_entity_poly.type
_entity_poly.pdbx_seq_one_letter_code
_entity_poly.pdbx_strand_id
1 'polypeptide(L)'
;MDFEALGRRLREDLPIAEAGARYSQRRLQLIQAVEQRRAGKVRRTTLAMGFAAATVAIALVLWIGVFARTLGSDSERLAFRVGDANEPGKVGAYYAPSAERALPLRFEDGSTIEIAQRSGLRVSRADRAKTALLLETGTARF
;
A
#
# COMPACT_ATOMS: atom_id res chain seq x y z
N MET A 1 56.60 67.67 10.49
CA MET A 1 56.55 66.36 9.80
C MET A 1 55.28 66.35 8.97
N ASP A 2 55.43 66.20 7.66
CA ASP A 2 54.31 66.32 6.71
C ASP A 2 53.68 64.93 6.49
N PHE A 3 52.58 64.68 7.20
CA PHE A 3 51.83 63.42 7.13
C PHE A 3 51.09 63.25 5.80
N GLU A 4 50.84 64.34 5.08
CA GLU A 4 50.15 64.33 3.80
C GLU A 4 51.05 63.80 2.67
N ALA A 5 52.34 64.18 2.70
CA ALA A 5 53.34 63.63 1.79
C ALA A 5 53.60 62.14 2.04
N LEU A 6 53.58 61.69 3.30
CA LEU A 6 53.77 60.28 3.68
C LEU A 6 52.57 59.41 3.25
N GLY A 7 51.34 59.92 3.41
CA GLY A 7 50.12 59.22 2.98
C GLY A 7 50.01 59.09 1.46
N ARG A 8 50.55 60.06 0.71
CA ARG A 8 50.55 60.02 -0.77
C ARG A 8 51.49 58.95 -1.32
N ARG A 9 52.70 58.81 -0.74
CA ARG A 9 53.65 57.74 -1.09
C ARG A 9 53.16 56.34 -0.76
N LEU A 10 52.53 56.14 0.39
CA LEU A 10 51.97 54.84 0.79
C LEU A 10 50.88 54.34 -0.17
N ARG A 11 50.16 55.24 -0.86
CA ARG A 11 49.13 54.88 -1.83
C ARG A 11 49.72 54.45 -3.18
N GLU A 12 50.91 54.93 -3.55
CA GLU A 12 51.57 54.57 -4.81
C GLU A 12 52.28 53.20 -4.75
N ASP A 13 52.71 52.75 -3.57
CA ASP A 13 53.49 51.51 -3.38
C ASP A 13 52.67 50.25 -3.03
N LEU A 14 51.34 50.28 -3.10
CA LEU A 14 50.49 49.11 -2.80
C LEU A 14 49.97 48.44 -4.09
N PRO A 15 50.62 47.38 -4.60
CA PRO A 15 50.09 46.57 -5.69
C PRO A 15 49.00 45.61 -5.17
N ILE A 16 47.88 46.16 -4.67
CA ILE A 16 46.81 45.35 -4.04
C ILE A 16 45.64 45.05 -4.99
N ALA A 17 45.51 45.76 -6.11
CA ALA A 17 44.36 45.59 -7.00
C ALA A 17 44.38 44.31 -7.86
N GLU A 18 45.55 43.77 -8.21
CA GLU A 18 45.62 42.67 -9.22
C GLU A 18 45.57 41.24 -8.65
N ALA A 19 46.09 41.02 -7.45
CA ALA A 19 46.17 39.67 -6.87
C ALA A 19 44.79 39.14 -6.44
N GLY A 20 43.90 40.02 -5.95
CA GLY A 20 42.54 39.66 -5.53
C GLY A 20 41.63 39.25 -6.68
N ALA A 21 41.76 39.91 -7.84
CA ALA A 21 40.94 39.63 -9.01
C ALA A 21 41.23 38.26 -9.65
N ARG A 22 42.50 37.83 -9.66
CA ARG A 22 42.88 36.50 -10.18
C ARG A 22 42.46 35.37 -9.24
N TYR A 23 42.47 35.61 -7.94
CA TYR A 23 42.04 34.62 -6.94
C TYR A 23 40.52 34.41 -6.94
N SER A 24 39.73 35.49 -7.07
CA SER A 24 38.26 35.39 -7.16
C SER A 24 37.80 34.67 -8.44
N GLN A 25 38.45 34.94 -9.58
CA GLN A 25 38.16 34.26 -10.84
C GLN A 25 38.47 32.75 -10.80
N ARG A 26 39.62 32.34 -10.23
CA ARG A 26 39.95 30.91 -10.07
C ARG A 26 38.98 30.19 -9.14
N ARG A 27 38.51 30.85 -8.07
CA ARG A 27 37.54 30.27 -7.13
C ARG A 27 36.18 30.06 -7.79
N LEU A 28 35.72 30.99 -8.62
CA LEU A 28 34.47 30.84 -9.38
C LEU A 28 34.54 29.70 -10.40
N GLN A 29 35.68 29.53 -11.09
CA GLN A 29 35.87 28.41 -12.01
C GLN A 29 35.88 27.06 -11.30
N LEU A 30 36.47 26.96 -10.10
CA LEU A 30 36.44 25.74 -9.29
C LEU A 30 35.04 25.41 -8.78
N ILE A 31 34.26 26.40 -8.35
CA ILE A 31 32.87 26.20 -7.91
C ILE A 31 32.01 25.69 -9.07
N GLN A 32 32.13 26.31 -10.25
CA GLN A 32 31.40 25.87 -11.45
C GLN A 32 31.81 24.45 -11.92
N ALA A 33 33.11 24.12 -11.88
CA ALA A 33 33.59 22.79 -12.24
C ALA A 33 33.10 21.70 -11.28
N VAL A 34 32.94 22.02 -9.98
CA VAL A 34 32.40 21.09 -8.97
C VAL A 34 30.87 20.96 -9.10
N GLU A 35 30.15 22.04 -9.38
CA GLU A 35 28.68 21.98 -9.59
C GLU A 35 28.30 21.13 -10.81
N GLN A 36 29.01 21.28 -11.92
CA GLN A 36 28.71 20.51 -13.14
C GLN A 36 28.89 18.99 -12.94
N ARG A 37 29.88 18.55 -12.15
CA ARG A 37 30.06 17.13 -11.83
C ARG A 37 29.00 16.58 -10.87
N ARG A 38 28.44 17.42 -10.00
CA ARG A 38 27.42 17.01 -9.01
C ARG A 38 26.02 16.91 -9.63
N ALA A 39 25.67 17.80 -10.55
CA ALA A 39 24.35 17.84 -11.19
C ALA A 39 24.06 16.63 -12.11
N GLY A 40 25.07 16.11 -12.80
CA GLY A 40 24.90 14.98 -13.73
C GLY A 40 24.66 13.61 -13.06
N LYS A 41 25.18 13.41 -11.85
CA LYS A 41 25.15 12.10 -11.17
C LYS A 41 23.85 11.85 -10.40
N VAL A 42 23.20 12.91 -9.87
CA VAL A 42 21.99 12.81 -9.04
C VAL A 42 20.72 12.64 -9.88
N ARG A 43 20.66 13.24 -11.08
CA ARG A 43 19.51 13.13 -11.99
C ARG A 43 19.32 11.74 -12.61
N ARG A 44 20.40 10.99 -12.83
CA ARG A 44 20.33 9.66 -13.44
C ARG A 44 19.85 8.57 -12.48
N THR A 45 20.19 8.65 -11.20
CA THR A 45 19.78 7.66 -10.20
C THR A 45 18.34 7.81 -9.74
N THR A 46 17.81 9.03 -9.67
CA THR A 46 16.41 9.28 -9.26
C THR A 46 15.40 8.87 -10.33
N LEU A 47 15.75 8.99 -11.62
CA LEU A 47 14.83 8.65 -12.71
C LEU A 47 14.75 7.14 -12.97
N ALA A 48 15.82 6.38 -12.70
CA ALA A 48 15.82 4.92 -12.82
C ALA A 48 15.04 4.21 -11.69
N MET A 49 14.98 4.82 -10.50
CA MET A 49 14.34 4.21 -9.33
C MET A 49 12.81 4.35 -9.33
N GLY A 50 12.27 5.38 -10.00
CA GLY A 50 10.81 5.58 -10.12
C GLY A 50 10.12 4.59 -11.08
N PHE A 51 10.81 4.14 -12.12
CA PHE A 51 10.22 3.25 -13.14
C PHE A 51 10.14 1.78 -12.69
N ALA A 52 11.02 1.33 -11.79
CA ALA A 52 11.02 -0.05 -11.28
C ALA A 52 9.90 -0.32 -10.27
N ALA A 53 9.44 0.69 -9.52
CA ALA A 53 8.38 0.51 -8.51
C ALA A 53 6.98 0.36 -9.14
N ALA A 54 6.71 1.09 -10.22
CA ALA A 54 5.40 1.09 -10.87
C ALA A 54 5.07 -0.24 -11.57
N THR A 55 6.07 -0.87 -12.20
CA THR A 55 5.89 -2.16 -12.89
C THR A 55 5.64 -3.31 -11.91
N VAL A 56 6.31 -3.31 -10.76
CA VAL A 56 6.08 -4.31 -9.71
C VAL A 56 4.68 -4.17 -9.11
N ALA A 57 4.21 -2.95 -8.85
CA ALA A 57 2.86 -2.72 -8.32
C ALA A 57 1.78 -3.18 -9.30
N ILE A 58 1.92 -2.86 -10.60
CA ILE A 58 0.96 -3.31 -11.63
C ILE A 58 0.99 -4.83 -11.78
N ALA A 59 2.17 -5.45 -11.78
CA ALA A 59 2.30 -6.91 -11.84
C ALA A 59 1.69 -7.58 -10.61
N LEU A 60 1.83 -7.01 -9.41
CA LEU A 60 1.23 -7.54 -8.19
C LEU A 60 -0.30 -7.42 -8.21
N VAL A 61 -0.84 -6.29 -8.68
CA VAL A 61 -2.30 -6.08 -8.82
C VAL A 61 -2.87 -7.01 -9.88
N LEU A 62 -2.19 -7.20 -11.01
CA LEU A 62 -2.59 -8.16 -12.03
C LEU A 62 -2.48 -9.60 -11.52
N TRP A 63 -1.43 -9.94 -10.78
CA TRP A 63 -1.28 -11.26 -10.18
C TRP A 63 -2.40 -11.53 -9.18
N ILE A 64 -2.65 -10.63 -8.23
CA ILE A 64 -3.74 -10.80 -7.25
C ILE A 64 -5.10 -10.80 -7.97
N GLY A 65 -5.34 -9.88 -8.91
CA GLY A 65 -6.63 -9.74 -9.58
C GLY A 65 -6.97 -10.88 -10.55
N VAL A 66 -5.99 -11.39 -11.30
CA VAL A 66 -6.16 -12.50 -12.24
C VAL A 66 -6.13 -13.83 -11.50
N PHE A 67 -5.17 -14.03 -10.58
CA PHE A 67 -5.05 -15.27 -9.81
C PHE A 67 -6.21 -15.45 -8.82
N ALA A 68 -6.71 -14.38 -8.19
CA ALA A 68 -7.93 -14.46 -7.36
C ALA A 68 -9.20 -14.68 -8.18
N ARG A 69 -9.22 -14.33 -9.48
CA ARG A 69 -10.32 -14.67 -10.39
C ARG A 69 -10.23 -16.09 -10.90
N THR A 70 -9.04 -16.60 -11.21
CA THR A 70 -8.88 -17.99 -11.67
C THR A 70 -8.98 -19.01 -10.54
N LEU A 71 -8.61 -18.65 -9.31
CA LEU A 71 -8.95 -19.42 -8.09
C LEU A 71 -10.32 -19.05 -7.50
N GLY A 72 -10.93 -17.97 -7.98
CA GLY A 72 -12.33 -17.61 -7.74
C GLY A 72 -13.20 -18.57 -8.54
N SER A 73 -13.23 -19.80 -8.07
CA SER A 73 -13.84 -20.95 -8.70
C SER A 73 -15.23 -20.61 -9.25
N ASP A 74 -15.50 -21.07 -10.48
CA ASP A 74 -16.84 -21.44 -10.98
C ASP A 74 -17.43 -22.58 -10.11
N SER A 75 -17.32 -22.46 -8.79
CA SER A 75 -17.95 -23.39 -7.88
C SER A 75 -19.43 -23.05 -7.89
N GLU A 76 -20.18 -23.99 -8.45
CA GLU A 76 -21.62 -23.99 -8.44
C GLU A 76 -22.12 -23.65 -7.03
N ARG A 77 -22.89 -22.55 -6.95
CA ARG A 77 -23.40 -22.03 -5.67
C ARG A 77 -24.27 -23.09 -5.03
N LEU A 78 -24.00 -23.40 -3.78
CA LEU A 78 -24.80 -24.33 -3.00
C LEU A 78 -25.94 -23.57 -2.36
N ALA A 79 -27.17 -23.86 -2.77
CA ALA A 79 -28.33 -23.28 -2.11
C ALA A 79 -28.49 -23.85 -0.69
N PHE A 80 -29.00 -23.03 0.21
CA PHE A 80 -29.36 -23.49 1.55
C PHE A 80 -30.64 -22.81 2.01
N ARG A 81 -31.32 -23.43 2.97
CA ARG A 81 -32.59 -22.99 3.53
C ARG A 81 -32.44 -22.80 5.03
N VAL A 82 -33.22 -21.88 5.58
CA VAL A 82 -33.10 -21.43 6.97
C VAL A 82 -34.40 -21.69 7.72
N GLY A 83 -34.28 -22.30 8.90
CA GLY A 83 -35.37 -22.54 9.81
C GLY A 83 -36.42 -23.53 9.30
N ASP A 84 -37.54 -23.61 9.99
CA ASP A 84 -38.62 -24.53 9.66
C ASP A 84 -39.48 -24.05 8.49
N ALA A 85 -39.54 -22.73 8.27
CA ALA A 85 -40.21 -22.12 7.13
C ALA A 85 -39.47 -22.35 5.79
N ASN A 86 -38.29 -22.98 5.83
CA ASN A 86 -37.48 -23.30 4.65
C ASN A 86 -37.19 -22.07 3.76
N GLU A 87 -36.97 -20.92 4.40
CA GLU A 87 -36.70 -19.69 3.68
C GLU A 87 -35.34 -19.76 2.96
N PRO A 88 -35.22 -19.22 1.74
CA PRO A 88 -33.97 -19.24 1.01
C PRO A 88 -32.88 -18.44 1.77
N GLY A 89 -31.79 -19.14 2.06
CA GLY A 89 -30.60 -18.59 2.68
C GLY A 89 -29.83 -17.64 1.75
N LYS A 90 -29.09 -16.72 2.36
CA LYS A 90 -28.28 -15.69 1.71
C LYS A 90 -26.87 -15.74 2.28
N VAL A 91 -25.89 -15.90 1.40
CA VAL A 91 -24.48 -15.77 1.76
C VAL A 91 -24.20 -14.32 2.20
N GLY A 92 -23.42 -14.17 3.26
CA GLY A 92 -23.09 -12.91 3.93
C GLY A 92 -24.10 -12.49 5.01
N ALA A 93 -25.27 -13.13 5.07
CA ALA A 93 -26.27 -12.84 6.10
C ALA A 93 -25.90 -13.49 7.44
N TYR A 94 -26.24 -12.78 8.52
CA TYR A 94 -26.13 -13.26 9.89
C TYR A 94 -27.41 -13.97 10.30
N TYR A 95 -27.26 -15.17 10.85
CA TYR A 95 -28.36 -16.02 11.30
C TYR A 95 -28.25 -16.25 12.79
N ALA A 96 -29.34 -15.95 13.50
CA ALA A 96 -29.48 -16.22 14.91
C ALA A 96 -30.87 -16.81 15.18
N PRO A 97 -30.98 -17.83 16.06
CA PRO A 97 -32.25 -18.39 16.47
C PRO A 97 -33.06 -17.40 17.31
N SER A 98 -34.39 -17.56 17.29
CA SER A 98 -35.23 -17.02 18.37
C SER A 98 -34.90 -17.74 19.68
N ALA A 99 -35.01 -17.03 20.81
CA ALA A 99 -34.43 -17.44 22.10
C ALA A 99 -34.79 -18.85 22.58
N GLU A 100 -35.87 -19.44 22.07
CA GLU A 100 -36.44 -20.70 22.56
C GLU A 100 -36.05 -21.93 21.74
N ARG A 101 -35.52 -21.79 20.52
CA ARG A 101 -35.26 -22.95 19.63
C ARG A 101 -33.95 -22.81 18.89
N ALA A 102 -33.29 -23.93 18.60
CA ALA A 102 -32.17 -23.95 17.68
C ALA A 102 -32.65 -23.61 16.26
N LEU A 103 -31.77 -23.02 15.44
CA LEU A 103 -32.07 -22.66 14.06
C LEU A 103 -31.33 -23.60 13.09
N PRO A 104 -32.04 -24.49 12.38
CA PRO A 104 -31.42 -25.35 11.38
C PRO A 104 -31.14 -24.58 10.07
N LEU A 105 -29.94 -24.76 9.51
CA LEU A 105 -29.59 -24.43 8.14
C LEU A 105 -29.44 -25.73 7.37
N ARG A 106 -30.27 -25.91 6.33
CA ARG A 106 -30.28 -27.11 5.50
C ARG A 106 -29.71 -26.78 4.14
N PHE A 107 -28.59 -27.39 3.78
CA PHE A 107 -27.95 -27.19 2.49
C PHE A 107 -28.51 -28.18 1.47
N GLU A 108 -28.42 -27.82 0.18
CA GLU A 108 -28.91 -28.66 -0.93
C GLU A 108 -28.17 -30.02 -1.01
N ASP A 109 -26.95 -30.09 -0.49
CA ASP A 109 -26.16 -31.33 -0.40
C ASP A 109 -26.65 -32.30 0.70
N GLY A 110 -27.69 -31.92 1.44
CA GLY A 110 -28.27 -32.69 2.54
C GLY A 110 -27.61 -32.44 3.90
N SER A 111 -26.52 -31.68 3.96
CA SER A 111 -25.91 -31.30 5.23
C SER A 111 -26.84 -30.34 6.00
N THR A 112 -26.86 -30.49 7.33
CA THR A 112 -27.67 -29.65 8.22
C THR A 112 -26.82 -29.13 9.35
N ILE A 113 -26.93 -27.83 9.63
CA ILE A 113 -26.18 -27.16 10.68
C ILE A 113 -27.17 -26.52 11.63
N GLU A 114 -27.10 -26.87 12.91
CA GLU A 114 -27.98 -26.33 13.93
C GLU A 114 -27.26 -25.25 14.71
N ILE A 115 -27.77 -24.02 14.66
CA ILE A 115 -27.30 -22.92 15.51
C ILE A 115 -28.02 -23.05 16.86
N ALA A 116 -27.25 -23.17 17.95
CA ALA A 116 -27.82 -23.29 19.29
C ALA A 116 -28.46 -21.97 19.75
N GLN A 117 -29.30 -22.04 20.80
CA GLN A 117 -29.89 -20.86 21.43
C GLN A 117 -28.79 -19.85 21.82
N ARG A 118 -29.11 -18.55 21.70
CA ARG A 118 -28.18 -17.44 22.01
C ARG A 118 -26.86 -17.48 21.22
N SER A 119 -26.85 -18.20 20.10
CA SER A 119 -25.70 -18.31 19.22
C SER A 119 -25.98 -17.61 17.89
N GLY A 120 -24.95 -17.40 17.10
CA GLY A 120 -25.08 -16.64 15.87
C GLY A 120 -23.95 -16.93 14.90
N LEU A 121 -24.32 -17.10 13.65
CA LEU A 121 -23.42 -17.58 12.60
C LEU A 121 -23.67 -16.82 11.32
N ARG A 122 -22.59 -16.50 10.60
CA ARG A 122 -22.64 -15.92 9.26
C ARG A 122 -22.14 -16.92 8.24
N VAL A 123 -22.92 -17.14 7.18
CA VAL A 123 -22.49 -17.97 6.06
C VAL A 123 -21.62 -17.10 5.16
N SER A 124 -20.29 -17.26 5.18
CA SER A 124 -19.39 -16.42 4.38
C SER A 124 -19.20 -16.95 2.96
N ARG A 125 -19.38 -18.26 2.76
CA ARG A 125 -19.35 -18.92 1.45
C ARG A 125 -20.20 -20.20 1.49
N ALA A 126 -20.96 -20.45 0.43
CA ALA A 126 -21.74 -21.67 0.27
C ALA A 126 -21.59 -22.14 -1.18
N ASP A 127 -20.55 -22.93 -1.42
CA ASP A 127 -20.22 -23.47 -2.74
C ASP A 127 -20.23 -25.00 -2.64
N ARG A 128 -20.63 -25.73 -3.70
CA ARG A 128 -20.69 -27.21 -3.67
C ARG A 128 -19.37 -27.88 -3.26
N ALA A 129 -18.24 -27.25 -3.55
CA ALA A 129 -16.92 -27.77 -3.18
C ALA A 129 -16.50 -27.36 -1.75
N LYS A 130 -16.95 -26.20 -1.26
CA LYS A 130 -16.50 -25.61 0.01
C LYS A 130 -17.59 -24.71 0.60
N THR A 131 -18.02 -25.05 1.81
CA THR A 131 -18.89 -24.21 2.65
C THR A 131 -18.04 -23.59 3.76
N ALA A 132 -18.09 -22.28 3.92
CA ALA A 132 -17.39 -21.55 4.98
C ALA A 132 -18.39 -20.80 5.84
N LEU A 133 -18.24 -20.99 7.15
CA LEU A 133 -19.16 -20.50 8.17
C LEU A 133 -18.34 -19.81 9.24
N LEU A 134 -18.79 -18.62 9.62
CA LEU A 134 -18.20 -17.85 10.70
C LEU A 134 -19.15 -17.89 11.89
N LEU A 135 -18.78 -18.64 12.93
CA LEU A 135 -19.48 -18.59 14.20
C LEU A 135 -19.05 -17.33 14.93
N GLU A 136 -19.94 -16.34 14.99
CA GLU A 136 -19.64 -15.06 15.65
C GLU A 136 -19.91 -15.16 17.16
N THR A 137 -20.91 -15.94 17.58
CA THR A 137 -21.30 -16.09 18.98
C THR A 137 -21.81 -17.50 19.28
N GLY A 138 -21.48 -18.03 20.45
CA GLY A 138 -22.09 -19.26 21.00
C GLY A 138 -21.58 -20.56 20.37
N THR A 139 -22.50 -21.48 20.04
CA THR A 139 -22.19 -22.82 19.52
C THR A 139 -23.06 -23.20 18.32
N ALA A 140 -22.52 -24.07 17.47
CA ALA A 140 -23.25 -24.69 16.37
C ALA A 140 -22.91 -26.20 16.31
N ARG A 141 -23.86 -26.99 15.83
CA ARG A 141 -23.72 -28.44 15.62
C ARG A 141 -23.83 -28.77 14.14
N PHE A 142 -23.02 -29.73 13.71
CA PHE A 142 -22.92 -30.22 12.32
C PHE A 142 -23.35 -31.69 12.26
#